data_AF-A0A962UF19-F1
#
_entry.id   AF-A0A962UF19-F1
#
_cell.length_a   1.000
_cell.length_b   1.000
_cell.length_c   1.000
_cell.angle_alpha   90.00
_cell.angle_beta   90.00
_cell.angle_gamma   90.00
#
_symmetry.space_group_name_H-M   'P 1'
#
loop_
_entity.id
_entity.type
_entity.pdbx_description
1 polymer ?
#
loop_
_entity_poly.entity_id
_entity_poly.type
_entity_poly.pdbx_seq_one_letter_code
_entity_poly.pdbx_strand_id
1 'polypeptide(L)'
;MQMSDDTIKKYPKLHYYLKVNMPQVAEVHKIINAIQKLAGKVTKETIKNALKWGQGPTIQVVHNLMCAGKKAYGCYSWGSNVLRIDEKLVKDFEAGKGLVTMKNGKQVYLVGVTILHELTHWADAQDGVDDAVPGDPTNEEGEAYEKGVYGEVLG
;
A
#
# COMPACT_ATOMS: atom_id res chain seq x y z
N MET A 1 -7.29 3.58 -7.09
CA MET A 1 -6.95 2.15 -7.22
C MET A 1 -7.90 1.44 -8.16
N GLN A 2 -7.44 0.38 -8.83
CA GLN A 2 -8.26 -0.43 -9.75
C GLN A 2 -7.73 -1.86 -9.84
N MET A 3 -8.52 -2.78 -10.41
CA MET A 3 -8.17 -4.19 -10.62
C MET A 3 -8.76 -4.66 -11.97
N SER A 4 -8.19 -5.72 -12.55
CA SER A 4 -8.80 -6.37 -13.73
C SER A 4 -10.08 -7.13 -13.36
N ASP A 5 -11.01 -7.27 -14.31
CA ASP A 5 -12.28 -7.97 -14.11
C ASP A 5 -12.10 -9.41 -13.63
N ASP A 6 -11.09 -10.12 -14.15
CA ASP A 6 -10.79 -11.49 -13.72
C ASP A 6 -10.31 -11.54 -12.27
N THR A 7 -9.50 -10.56 -11.86
CA THR A 7 -9.02 -10.44 -10.48
C THR A 7 -10.19 -10.07 -9.55
N ILE A 8 -11.10 -9.20 -9.99
CA ILE A 8 -12.32 -8.83 -9.24
C ILE A 8 -13.20 -10.06 -9.00
N LYS A 9 -13.42 -10.90 -10.03
CA LYS A 9 -14.20 -12.15 -9.89
C LYS A 9 -13.54 -13.12 -8.91
N LYS A 10 -12.20 -13.18 -8.91
CA LYS A 10 -11.44 -14.11 -8.07
C LYS A 10 -11.30 -13.65 -6.61
N TYR A 11 -11.25 -12.33 -6.37
CA TYR A 11 -11.03 -11.74 -5.04
C TYR A 11 -12.07 -10.63 -4.75
N PRO A 12 -13.34 -11.02 -4.53
CA PRO A 12 -14.42 -10.05 -4.38
C PRO A 12 -14.34 -9.22 -3.10
N LYS A 13 -13.79 -9.74 -1.99
CA LYS A 13 -13.64 -8.94 -0.76
C LYS A 13 -12.52 -7.92 -0.91
N LEU A 14 -11.42 -8.26 -1.57
CA LEU A 14 -10.35 -7.33 -1.91
C LEU A 14 -10.88 -6.21 -2.80
N HIS A 15 -11.65 -6.55 -3.84
CA HIS A 15 -12.31 -5.56 -4.67
C HIS A 15 -13.22 -4.64 -3.85
N TYR A 16 -14.08 -5.20 -2.98
CA TYR A 16 -14.92 -4.38 -2.11
C TYR A 16 -14.09 -3.47 -1.21
N TYR A 17 -13.04 -4.00 -0.59
CA TYR A 17 -12.15 -3.27 0.29
C TYR A 17 -11.51 -2.08 -0.44
N LEU A 18 -10.96 -2.31 -1.63
CA LEU A 18 -10.34 -1.26 -2.47
C LEU A 18 -11.35 -0.25 -2.99
N LYS A 19 -12.58 -0.68 -3.31
CA LYS A 19 -13.60 0.19 -3.89
C LYS A 19 -14.35 1.02 -2.85
N VAL A 20 -14.53 0.49 -1.64
CA VAL A 20 -15.44 1.05 -0.62
C VAL A 20 -14.69 1.48 0.63
N ASN A 21 -13.79 0.66 1.17
CA ASN A 21 -13.10 0.97 2.42
C ASN A 21 -11.86 1.85 2.20
N MET A 22 -11.05 1.55 1.18
CA MET A 22 -9.82 2.28 0.90
C MET A 22 -10.05 3.78 0.59
N PRO A 23 -11.12 4.20 -0.12
CA PRO A 23 -11.40 5.61 -0.29
C PRO A 23 -11.66 6.36 1.04
N GLN A 24 -12.14 5.67 2.08
CA GLN A 24 -12.33 6.29 3.40
C GLN A 24 -10.99 6.58 4.10
N VAL A 25 -9.92 5.85 3.74
CA VAL A 25 -8.56 6.10 4.21
C VAL A 25 -8.05 7.47 3.75
N ALA A 26 -8.57 8.00 2.63
CA ALA A 26 -8.26 9.34 2.13
C ALA A 26 -8.61 10.45 3.14
N GLU A 27 -9.51 10.20 4.08
CA GLU A 27 -9.90 11.15 5.12
C GLU A 27 -9.15 10.94 6.44
N VAL A 28 -8.32 9.90 6.55
CA VAL A 28 -7.50 9.65 7.72
C VAL A 28 -6.22 10.49 7.64
N HIS A 29 -6.27 11.69 8.23
CA HIS A 29 -5.16 12.65 8.21
C HIS A 29 -3.82 12.06 8.65
N LYS A 30 -3.82 11.15 9.63
CA LYS A 30 -2.58 10.48 10.09
C LYS A 30 -1.90 9.73 8.95
N ILE A 31 -2.66 8.99 8.15
CA ILE A 31 -2.15 8.17 7.04
C ILE A 31 -1.68 9.08 5.90
N ILE A 32 -2.53 10.00 5.45
CA ILE A 32 -2.20 10.89 4.32
C ILE A 32 -1.00 11.78 4.64
N ASN A 33 -0.91 12.30 5.86
CA ASN A 33 0.24 13.08 6.27
C ASN A 33 1.53 12.25 6.39
N ALA A 34 1.44 10.96 6.70
CA ALA A 34 2.60 10.08 6.76
C ALA A 34 3.14 9.80 5.36
N ILE A 35 2.27 9.42 4.42
CA ILE A 35 2.65 9.19 3.02
C ILE A 35 3.25 10.47 2.42
N GLN A 36 2.58 11.62 2.59
CA GLN A 36 3.03 12.90 2.03
C GLN A 36 4.42 13.33 2.51
N LYS A 37 4.83 12.96 3.72
CA LYS A 37 6.16 13.30 4.25
C LYS A 37 7.29 12.57 3.53
N LEU A 38 6.96 11.51 2.81
CA LEU A 38 7.85 10.56 2.15
C LEU A 38 7.60 10.52 0.64
N ALA A 39 6.95 11.56 0.09
CA ALA A 39 6.50 11.57 -1.30
C ALA A 39 6.94 12.86 -2.02
N GLY A 40 8.11 13.39 -1.67
CA GLY A 40 8.64 14.62 -2.24
C GLY A 40 7.65 15.78 -2.38
N LYS A 41 7.51 16.26 -3.63
CA LYS A 41 6.64 17.39 -4.01
C LYS A 41 5.22 16.98 -4.36
N VAL A 42 4.87 15.71 -4.22
CA VAL A 42 3.51 15.23 -4.46
C VAL A 42 2.54 15.94 -3.53
N THR A 43 1.27 16.04 -3.92
CA THR A 43 0.27 16.70 -3.08
C THR A 43 -0.58 15.67 -2.34
N LYS A 44 -1.14 16.06 -1.19
CA LYS A 44 -2.11 15.24 -0.46
C LYS A 44 -3.30 14.89 -1.34
N GLU A 45 -3.70 15.78 -2.23
CA GLU A 45 -4.81 15.54 -3.15
C GLU A 45 -4.47 14.45 -4.17
N THR A 46 -3.24 14.41 -4.68
CA THR A 46 -2.75 13.30 -5.51
C THR A 46 -2.84 11.97 -4.77
N ILE A 47 -2.35 11.92 -3.52
CA ILE A 47 -2.40 10.71 -2.69
C ILE A 47 -3.85 10.29 -2.40
N LYS A 48 -4.72 11.24 -2.04
CA LYS A 48 -6.16 10.99 -1.82
C LYS A 48 -6.85 10.46 -3.06
N ASN A 49 -6.55 11.02 -4.24
CA ASN A 49 -7.10 10.55 -5.51
C ASN A 49 -6.61 9.14 -5.85
N ALA A 50 -5.36 8.81 -5.54
CA ALA A 50 -4.83 7.47 -5.75
C ALA A 50 -5.60 6.39 -4.96
N LEU A 51 -6.13 6.72 -3.78
CA LEU A 51 -6.97 5.84 -2.96
C LEU A 51 -8.40 5.67 -3.49
N LYS A 52 -8.89 6.58 -4.34
CA LYS A 52 -10.24 6.49 -4.93
C LYS A 52 -10.29 5.40 -5.99
N TRP A 53 -11.39 4.65 -6.03
CA TRP A 53 -11.59 3.63 -7.06
C TRP A 53 -11.57 4.25 -8.47
N GLY A 54 -10.85 3.63 -9.39
CA GLY A 54 -10.71 4.08 -10.78
C GLY A 54 -9.74 5.25 -11.03
N GLN A 55 -9.10 5.81 -10.00
CA GLN A 55 -8.25 7.03 -10.14
C GLN A 55 -6.79 6.84 -9.71
N GLY A 56 -6.36 5.62 -9.40
CA GLY A 56 -5.03 5.37 -8.86
C GLY A 56 -4.42 4.09 -9.41
N PRO A 57 -3.33 3.60 -8.80
CA PRO A 57 -2.58 2.49 -9.37
C PRO A 57 -3.41 1.21 -9.44
N THR A 58 -3.01 0.34 -10.35
CA THR A 58 -3.61 -0.99 -10.53
C THR A 58 -3.06 -1.94 -9.48
N ILE A 59 -3.94 -2.64 -8.76
CA ILE A 59 -3.55 -3.71 -7.86
C ILE A 59 -3.44 -5.00 -8.67
N GLN A 60 -2.24 -5.58 -8.69
CA GLN A 60 -1.96 -6.85 -9.35
C GLN A 60 -1.68 -7.93 -8.31
N VAL A 61 -2.49 -8.98 -8.28
CA VAL A 61 -2.27 -10.14 -7.40
C VAL A 61 -1.30 -11.11 -8.06
N VAL A 62 -0.19 -11.42 -7.40
CA VAL A 62 0.93 -12.22 -7.94
C VAL A 62 1.15 -13.46 -7.09
N HIS A 63 1.23 -14.62 -7.71
CA HIS A 63 1.53 -15.87 -7.02
C HIS A 63 3.02 -15.96 -6.67
N ASN A 64 3.35 -16.27 -5.41
CA ASN A 64 4.73 -16.32 -4.89
C ASN A 64 5.51 -15.06 -5.23
N LEU A 65 4.99 -13.90 -4.82
CA LEU A 65 5.58 -12.62 -5.16
C LEU A 65 7.04 -12.55 -4.66
N MET A 66 7.92 -12.19 -5.59
CA MET A 66 9.33 -11.91 -5.33
C MET A 66 9.60 -10.44 -5.67
N CYS A 67 10.20 -9.70 -4.74
CA CYS A 67 10.65 -8.33 -4.92
C CYS A 67 12.15 -8.27 -4.64
N ALA A 68 12.93 -7.71 -5.57
CA ALA A 68 14.40 -7.65 -5.48
C ALA A 68 15.07 -8.99 -5.09
N GLY A 69 14.55 -10.12 -5.59
CA GLY A 69 15.08 -11.46 -5.33
C GLY A 69 14.68 -12.09 -3.99
N LYS A 70 13.80 -11.44 -3.20
CA LYS A 70 13.29 -11.96 -1.92
C LYS A 70 11.78 -12.12 -1.97
N LYS A 71 11.23 -13.05 -1.17
CA LYS A 71 9.78 -13.14 -0.96
C LYS A 71 9.30 -11.86 -0.30
N ALA A 72 8.19 -11.32 -0.78
CA ALA A 72 7.61 -10.08 -0.28
C ALA A 72 6.08 -10.14 -0.30
N TYR A 73 5.44 -9.38 0.58
CA TYR A 73 3.98 -9.24 0.56
C TYR A 73 3.51 -8.23 -0.48
N GLY A 74 4.29 -7.17 -0.69
CA GLY A 74 4.06 -6.15 -1.70
C GLY A 74 5.32 -5.97 -2.56
N CYS A 75 5.13 -5.34 -3.73
CA CYS A 75 6.25 -4.88 -4.53
C CYS A 75 5.80 -3.78 -5.48
N TYR A 76 6.47 -2.65 -5.39
CA TYR A 76 6.42 -1.57 -6.35
C TYR A 76 7.67 -1.59 -7.24
N SER A 77 7.54 -1.06 -8.46
CA SER A 77 8.67 -0.84 -9.36
C SER A 77 8.67 0.61 -9.76
N TRP A 78 9.81 1.28 -9.63
CA TRP A 78 9.95 2.71 -9.88
C TRP A 78 9.30 3.17 -11.20
N GLY A 79 8.46 4.21 -11.14
CA GLY A 79 7.74 4.77 -12.28
C GLY A 79 6.58 3.92 -12.80
N SER A 80 6.29 2.77 -12.19
CA SER A 80 5.13 1.95 -12.52
C SER A 80 3.83 2.59 -12.02
N ASN A 81 2.70 2.20 -12.63
CA ASN A 81 1.36 2.47 -12.10
C ASN A 81 0.67 1.19 -11.58
N VAL A 82 1.47 0.21 -11.14
CA VAL A 82 1.03 -1.09 -10.64
C VAL A 82 1.63 -1.33 -9.27
N LEU A 83 0.78 -1.65 -8.28
CA LEU A 83 1.19 -2.19 -6.98
C LEU A 83 0.96 -3.70 -7.03
N ARG A 84 2.01 -4.49 -6.83
CA ARG A 84 1.89 -5.95 -6.77
C ARG A 84 1.67 -6.38 -5.33
N ILE A 85 0.81 -7.37 -5.14
CA ILE A 85 0.54 -7.96 -3.84
C ILE A 85 0.54 -9.48 -3.92
N ASP A 86 1.10 -10.14 -2.90
CA ASP A 86 1.19 -11.59 -2.87
C ASP A 86 -0.18 -12.27 -2.77
N GLU A 87 -0.37 -13.31 -3.57
CA GLU A 87 -1.64 -14.04 -3.64
C GLU A 87 -2.01 -14.69 -2.30
N LYS A 88 -1.05 -15.18 -1.52
CA LYS A 88 -1.35 -15.81 -0.24
C LYS A 88 -1.94 -14.80 0.74
N LEU A 89 -1.36 -13.60 0.80
CA LEU A 89 -1.89 -12.51 1.63
C LEU A 89 -3.32 -12.14 1.25
N VAL A 90 -3.60 -12.04 -0.06
CA VAL A 90 -4.96 -11.78 -0.55
C VAL A 90 -5.92 -12.93 -0.20
N LYS A 91 -5.50 -14.18 -0.37
CA LYS A 91 -6.31 -15.36 -0.01
C LYS A 91 -6.63 -15.41 1.48
N ASP A 92 -5.68 -15.07 2.34
CA ASP A 92 -5.90 -14.98 3.79
C ASP A 92 -6.93 -13.88 4.10
N PHE A 93 -6.83 -12.71 3.46
CA PHE A 93 -7.83 -11.64 3.60
C PHE A 93 -9.23 -12.07 3.10
N GLU A 94 -9.31 -12.71 1.93
CA GLU A 94 -10.58 -13.26 1.42
C GLU A 94 -11.21 -14.28 2.38
N ALA A 95 -10.39 -15.03 3.12
CA ALA A 95 -10.83 -15.94 4.16
C ALA A 95 -11.21 -15.26 5.50
N GLY A 96 -11.15 -13.92 5.59
CA GLY A 96 -11.40 -13.17 6.82
C GLY A 96 -10.26 -13.23 7.84
N LYS A 97 -9.04 -13.55 7.39
CA LYS A 97 -7.82 -13.60 8.19
C LYS A 97 -6.90 -12.41 7.86
N GLY A 98 -5.68 -12.43 8.40
CA GLY A 98 -4.65 -11.43 8.10
C GLY A 98 -4.78 -10.15 8.92
N LEU A 99 -5.44 -10.20 10.09
CA LEU A 99 -5.34 -9.13 11.07
C LEU A 99 -3.99 -9.20 11.79
N VAL A 100 -3.33 -8.05 11.91
CA VAL A 100 -2.10 -7.85 12.67
C VAL A 100 -2.33 -6.78 13.73
N THR A 101 -1.64 -6.91 14.87
CA THR A 101 -1.77 -6.00 16.01
C THR A 101 -0.73 -4.90 15.90
N MET A 102 -1.18 -3.65 15.91
CA MET A 102 -0.34 -2.47 16.01
C MET A 102 0.22 -2.32 17.42
N LYS A 103 1.29 -1.54 17.58
CA LYS A 103 1.89 -1.18 18.87
C LYS A 103 0.91 -0.67 19.93
N ASN A 104 -0.20 -0.03 19.52
CA ASN A 104 -1.23 0.48 20.42
C ASN A 104 -2.35 -0.54 20.75
N GLY A 105 -2.19 -1.81 20.37
CA GLY A 105 -3.13 -2.89 20.62
C GLY A 105 -4.32 -2.96 19.65
N LYS A 106 -4.49 -1.99 18.74
CA LYS A 106 -5.52 -2.05 17.71
C LYS A 106 -5.11 -3.02 16.60
N GLN A 107 -6.09 -3.59 15.92
CA GLN A 107 -5.85 -4.50 14.79
C GLN A 107 -6.14 -3.82 13.46
N VAL A 108 -5.31 -4.14 12.46
CA VAL A 108 -5.48 -3.72 11.07
C VAL A 108 -5.28 -4.92 10.15
N TYR A 109 -5.88 -4.89 8.96
CA TYR A 109 -5.61 -5.92 7.97
C TYR A 109 -4.25 -5.69 7.32
N LEU A 110 -3.41 -6.72 7.32
CA LEU A 110 -2.08 -6.71 6.71
C LEU A 110 -2.16 -6.38 5.21
N VAL A 111 -3.19 -6.83 4.50
CA VAL A 111 -3.41 -6.44 3.09
C VAL A 111 -3.49 -4.91 2.91
N GLY A 112 -4.15 -4.22 3.84
CA GLY A 112 -4.29 -2.76 3.80
C GLY A 112 -2.98 -2.07 4.15
N VAL A 113 -2.22 -2.60 5.12
CA VAL A 113 -0.87 -2.14 5.44
C VAL A 113 0.02 -2.25 4.20
N THR A 114 0.12 -3.42 3.59
CA THR A 114 0.93 -3.67 2.40
C THR A 114 0.54 -2.77 1.23
N ILE A 115 -0.75 -2.56 0.97
CA ILE A 115 -1.17 -1.65 -0.11
C ILE A 115 -0.72 -0.21 0.16
N LEU A 116 -0.82 0.27 1.40
CA LEU A 116 -0.42 1.63 1.75
C LEU A 116 1.11 1.80 1.80
N HIS A 117 1.83 0.75 2.17
CA HIS A 117 3.28 0.65 2.03
C HIS A 117 3.68 0.87 0.56
N GLU A 118 3.18 0.05 -0.37
CA GLU A 118 3.51 0.17 -1.79
C GLU A 118 3.00 1.48 -2.41
N LEU A 119 1.88 2.02 -1.91
CA LEU A 119 1.38 3.33 -2.33
C LEU A 119 2.33 4.46 -1.93
N THR A 120 3.10 4.30 -0.85
CA THR A 120 4.09 5.29 -0.42
C THR A 120 5.22 5.36 -1.43
N HIS A 121 5.78 4.21 -1.82
CA HIS A 121 6.74 4.11 -2.92
C HIS A 121 6.21 4.68 -4.23
N TRP A 122 4.95 4.37 -4.57
CA TRP A 122 4.31 4.96 -5.75
C TRP A 122 4.19 6.47 -5.66
N ALA A 123 3.84 7.00 -4.48
CA ALA A 123 3.68 8.43 -4.28
C ALA A 123 5.02 9.13 -4.47
N ASP A 124 6.10 8.64 -3.87
CA ASP A 124 7.43 9.24 -4.04
C ASP A 124 7.86 9.30 -5.51
N ALA A 125 7.62 8.22 -6.25
CA ALA A 125 7.96 8.17 -7.67
C ALA A 125 7.21 9.15 -8.58
N GLN A 126 6.16 9.86 -8.13
CA GLN A 126 5.34 10.70 -9.03
C GLN A 126 6.01 12.00 -9.48
N ASP A 127 6.99 12.52 -8.75
CA ASP A 127 7.73 13.73 -9.18
C ASP A 127 9.07 13.40 -9.87
N GLY A 128 9.39 12.11 -9.99
CA GLY A 128 10.58 11.59 -10.64
C GLY A 128 11.86 11.69 -9.80
N VAL A 129 11.74 12.06 -8.51
CA VAL A 129 12.84 12.10 -7.54
C VAL A 129 12.60 11.02 -6.49
N ASP A 130 13.64 10.25 -6.19
CA ASP A 130 13.68 9.29 -5.08
C ASP A 130 14.18 10.04 -3.84
N ASP A 131 13.25 10.44 -2.96
CA ASP A 131 13.55 11.30 -1.82
C ASP A 131 14.10 10.49 -0.65
N ALA A 132 15.32 10.83 -0.23
CA ALA A 132 16.00 10.09 0.82
C ALA A 132 15.23 10.07 2.16
N VAL A 133 14.94 8.88 2.69
CA VAL A 133 14.40 8.67 4.03
C VAL A 133 15.48 9.00 5.08
N PRO A 134 15.32 10.06 5.90
CA PRO A 134 16.37 10.49 6.80
C PRO A 134 16.74 9.43 7.84
N GLY A 135 18.01 9.04 7.87
CA GLY A 135 18.53 8.05 8.81
C GLY A 135 18.27 6.59 8.41
N ASP A 136 17.72 6.35 7.22
CA ASP A 136 17.53 5.01 6.67
C ASP A 136 18.41 4.78 5.43
N PRO A 137 19.49 4.01 5.53
CA PRO A 137 20.39 3.75 4.40
C PRO A 137 19.78 2.84 3.33
N THR A 138 18.65 2.17 3.58
CA THR A 138 17.98 1.36 2.56
C THR A 138 17.02 2.16 1.69
N ASN A 139 16.74 3.41 2.07
CA ASN A 139 15.73 4.26 1.44
C ASN A 139 14.38 3.54 1.30
N GLU A 140 13.80 3.16 2.45
CA GLU A 140 12.59 2.35 2.49
C GLU A 140 11.43 3.20 3.04
N GLU A 141 10.73 3.89 2.13
CA GLU A 141 9.63 4.80 2.44
C GLU A 141 8.42 4.06 3.04
N GLY A 142 8.16 2.82 2.63
CA GLY A 142 7.04 2.03 3.11
C GLY A 142 7.14 1.66 4.59
N GLU A 143 8.31 1.19 5.04
CA GLU A 143 8.68 0.91 6.42
C GLU A 143 8.67 2.20 7.25
N ALA A 144 9.20 3.30 6.69
CA ALA A 144 9.15 4.60 7.36
C ALA A 144 7.70 5.07 7.57
N TYR A 145 6.84 4.87 6.57
CA TYR A 145 5.39 5.09 6.66
C TYR A 145 4.78 4.20 7.76
N GLU A 146 5.08 2.91 7.79
CA GLU A 146 4.54 1.98 8.77
C GLU A 146 4.96 2.33 10.20
N LYS A 147 6.23 2.66 10.41
CA LYS A 147 6.74 3.16 11.70
C LYS A 147 5.99 4.43 12.11
N GLY A 148 5.72 5.35 11.18
CA GLY A 148 4.97 6.60 11.43
C GLY A 148 3.49 6.40 11.76
N VAL A 149 2.82 5.42 11.12
CA VAL A 149 1.37 5.19 11.29
C VAL A 149 1.07 4.14 12.35
N TYR A 150 1.77 3.02 12.33
CA TYR A 150 1.51 1.85 13.17
C TYR A 150 2.45 1.73 14.38
N GLY A 151 3.61 2.40 14.33
CA GLY A 151 4.59 2.42 15.42
C GLY A 151 5.66 1.33 15.32
N GLU A 152 5.56 0.48 14.29
CA GLU A 152 6.48 -0.60 13.93
C GLU A 152 6.18 -1.04 12.49
N VAL A 153 7.07 -1.85 11.90
CA VAL A 153 6.83 -2.50 10.61
C VAL A 153 5.99 -3.75 10.86
N LEU A 154 4.87 -3.86 10.15
CA LEU A 154 3.89 -4.93 10.28
C LEU A 154 3.86 -5.86 9.07
N GLY A 155 4.36 -5.43 7.90
CA GLY A 155 4.40 -6.20 6.67
C GLY A 155 5.78 -6.32 6.06
#